data_AF-W9VQ27-F1
#
_entry.id   AF-W9VQ27-F1
#
_cell.length_a   1.000
_cell.length_b   1.000
_cell.length_c   1.000
_cell.angle_alpha   90.00
_cell.angle_beta   90.00
_cell.angle_gamma   90.00
#
_symmetry.space_group_name_H-M   'P 1'
#
loop_
_entity.id
_entity.type
_entity.pdbx_description
1 polymer ?
#
loop_
_entity_poly.entity_id
_entity_poly.type
_entity_poly.pdbx_seq_one_letter_code
_entity_poly.pdbx_strand_id
1 'polypeptide(L)'
;MTHQVYSLGFVLLACLSATTLHAQILHYTDDKGRRIYVDNISKVPQQYRNQLEVRGTQLTPERRNELDLKRQEQQNIQQLQQHLRQLDQAISALHTPLTMRGNSVMLPVKVTLQGRTANTLMILDTGASSTVFHRDKLSRLPIDARPSGYAQVASGDLIETFSARFDRIEIGPYRIDGPRASIIDFQGAGAHDGLLGMDFLRRVDYRIDFDASQIIWDPTRIAELKQQRVDLEAAIVALTDATQTPE
;
A
#
# COMPACT_ATOMS: atom_id res chain seq x y z
N MET A 1 -12.40 18.77 -62.16
CA MET A 1 -12.60 17.37 -61.71
C MET A 1 -11.58 17.13 -60.61
N THR A 2 -11.85 16.78 -59.36
CA THR A 2 -13.06 16.38 -58.62
C THR A 2 -12.66 16.30 -57.13
N HIS A 3 -13.46 16.92 -56.26
CA HIS A 3 -13.74 16.68 -54.83
C HIS A 3 -12.68 16.82 -53.69
N GLN A 4 -13.04 17.76 -52.79
CA GLN A 4 -12.86 17.75 -51.33
C GLN A 4 -13.34 16.44 -50.67
N VAL A 5 -12.92 16.16 -49.42
CA VAL A 5 -13.74 16.34 -48.20
C VAL A 5 -12.95 15.88 -46.95
N TYR A 6 -12.92 16.75 -45.96
CA TYR A 6 -12.48 16.54 -44.58
C TYR A 6 -13.54 15.73 -43.81
N SER A 7 -13.15 14.76 -42.98
CA SER A 7 -14.06 14.16 -41.99
C SER A 7 -13.58 14.47 -40.58
N LEU A 8 -14.14 15.54 -40.03
CA LEU A 8 -14.01 15.99 -38.64
C LEU A 8 -15.01 15.18 -37.79
N GLY A 9 -14.52 14.24 -36.99
CA GLY A 9 -15.35 13.42 -36.11
C GLY A 9 -15.86 14.23 -34.91
N PHE A 10 -17.14 14.59 -34.92
CA PHE A 10 -17.87 15.14 -33.78
C PHE A 10 -18.08 14.04 -32.73
N VAL A 11 -17.38 14.10 -31.59
CA VAL A 11 -17.69 13.29 -30.40
C VAL A 11 -18.82 14.00 -29.66
N LEU A 12 -20.04 13.49 -29.83
CA LEU A 12 -21.23 13.95 -29.12
C LEU A 12 -21.13 13.48 -27.66
N LEU A 13 -20.79 14.42 -26.76
CA LEU A 13 -20.77 14.19 -25.32
C LEU A 13 -22.22 14.13 -24.82
N ALA A 14 -22.76 12.92 -24.69
CA ALA A 14 -24.07 12.70 -24.10
C ALA A 14 -24.00 12.90 -22.58
N CYS A 15 -24.35 14.10 -22.12
CA CYS A 15 -24.68 14.36 -20.72
C CYS A 15 -25.93 13.57 -20.33
N LEU A 16 -25.76 12.35 -19.80
CA LEU A 16 -26.82 11.66 -19.09
C LEU A 16 -27.07 12.41 -17.77
N SER A 17 -28.03 13.32 -17.78
CA SER A 17 -28.67 13.83 -16.58
C SER A 17 -29.30 12.66 -15.83
N ALA A 18 -28.70 12.26 -14.72
CA ALA A 18 -29.28 11.28 -13.81
C ALA A 18 -30.60 11.83 -13.28
N THR A 19 -31.73 11.37 -13.84
CA THR A 19 -33.05 11.65 -13.28
C THR A 19 -33.13 10.95 -11.94
N THR A 20 -33.14 11.74 -10.85
CA THR A 20 -33.36 11.21 -9.51
C THR A 20 -34.79 10.69 -9.43
N LEU A 21 -34.95 9.36 -9.49
CA LEU A 21 -36.21 8.67 -9.24
C LEU A 21 -36.66 8.99 -7.80
N HIS A 22 -37.54 9.97 -7.67
CA HIS A 22 -38.18 10.30 -6.41
C HIS A 22 -39.26 9.24 -6.16
N ALA A 23 -38.97 8.27 -5.30
CA ALA A 23 -39.99 7.38 -4.77
C ALA A 23 -40.91 8.22 -3.85
N GLN A 24 -42.05 8.67 -4.36
CA GLN A 24 -43.07 9.36 -3.56
C GLN A 24 -44.05 8.30 -3.04
N ILE A 25 -44.11 8.12 -1.73
CA ILE A 25 -45.13 7.27 -1.09
C ILE A 25 -46.43 8.09 -1.05
N LEU A 26 -47.39 7.70 -1.88
CA LEU A 26 -48.72 8.28 -1.95
C LEU A 26 -49.66 7.51 -1.00
N HIS A 27 -50.68 8.19 -0.46
CA HIS A 27 -51.72 7.52 0.30
C HIS A 27 -53.11 8.02 -0.11
N TYR A 28 -54.11 7.15 -0.04
CA TYR A 28 -55.52 7.51 -0.21
C TYR A 28 -56.39 6.79 0.82
N THR A 29 -57.59 7.30 1.07
CA THR A 29 -58.56 6.67 1.97
C THR A 29 -59.68 6.05 1.15
N ASP A 30 -59.94 4.75 1.33
CA ASP A 30 -61.03 4.07 0.64
C ASP A 30 -62.42 4.42 1.22
N ASP A 31 -63.46 3.94 0.55
CA ASP A 31 -64.86 4.06 0.95
C ASP A 31 -65.19 3.44 2.31
N LYS A 32 -64.30 2.57 2.84
CA LYS A 32 -64.38 1.93 4.16
C LYS A 32 -63.55 2.66 5.22
N GLY A 33 -62.98 3.82 4.89
CA GLY A 33 -62.17 4.62 5.80
C GLY A 33 -60.75 4.08 6.04
N ARG A 34 -60.27 3.13 5.24
CA ARG A 34 -58.92 2.55 5.38
C ARG A 34 -57.91 3.35 4.58
N ARG A 35 -56.77 3.68 5.20
CA ARG A 35 -55.63 4.32 4.52
C ARG A 35 -54.82 3.27 3.75
N ILE A 36 -54.69 3.46 2.44
CA ILE A 36 -53.93 2.60 1.54
C ILE A 36 -52.72 3.39 1.02
N TYR A 37 -51.52 2.85 1.20
CA TYR A 37 -50.25 3.44 0.76
C TYR A 37 -49.78 2.80 -0.55
N VAL A 38 -49.33 3.60 -1.51
CA VAL A 38 -48.84 3.15 -2.82
C VAL A 38 -47.59 3.92 -3.23
N ASP A 39 -46.77 3.27 -4.05
CA ASP A 39 -45.47 3.77 -4.57
C ASP A 39 -45.60 4.55 -5.89
N ASN A 40 -46.78 4.58 -6.52
CA ASN A 40 -47.02 5.21 -7.81
C ASN A 40 -48.49 5.65 -7.95
N ILE A 41 -48.73 6.82 -8.57
CA ILE A 41 -50.06 7.36 -8.85
C ILE A 41 -50.94 6.44 -9.70
N SER A 42 -50.33 5.60 -10.54
CA SER A 42 -51.01 4.62 -11.38
C SER A 42 -51.75 3.56 -10.56
N LYS A 43 -51.29 3.30 -9.32
CA LYS A 43 -51.93 2.37 -8.38
C LYS A 43 -53.04 3.03 -7.55
N VAL A 44 -53.28 4.34 -7.73
CA VAL A 44 -54.38 5.06 -7.07
C VAL A 44 -55.61 5.04 -8.00
N PRO A 45 -56.74 4.44 -7.56
CA PRO A 45 -57.99 4.47 -8.32
C PRO A 45 -58.44 5.90 -8.61
N GLN A 46 -58.99 6.13 -9.81
CA GLN A 46 -59.30 7.47 -10.32
C GLN A 46 -60.19 8.30 -9.36
N GLN A 47 -61.15 7.65 -8.70
CA GLN A 47 -62.05 8.26 -7.72
C GLN A 47 -61.37 8.80 -6.45
N TYR A 48 -60.17 8.31 -6.11
CA TYR A 48 -59.43 8.74 -4.93
C TYR A 48 -58.24 9.66 -5.28
N ARG A 49 -58.00 9.94 -6.56
CA ARG A 49 -56.86 10.77 -6.99
C ARG A 49 -56.97 12.22 -6.55
N ASN A 50 -58.19 12.73 -6.35
CA ASN A 50 -58.42 14.09 -5.86
C ASN A 50 -58.05 14.27 -4.37
N GLN A 51 -57.79 13.17 -3.64
CA GLN A 51 -57.33 13.17 -2.25
C GLN A 51 -55.80 13.14 -2.14
N LEU A 52 -55.07 13.04 -3.26
CA LEU A 52 -53.62 12.92 -3.26
C LEU A 52 -52.97 14.27 -2.95
N GLU A 53 -52.69 14.52 -1.67
CA GLU A 53 -51.66 15.49 -1.33
C GLU A 53 -50.29 14.89 -1.68
N VAL A 54 -49.63 15.48 -2.69
CA VAL A 54 -48.22 15.23 -2.94
C VAL A 54 -47.43 15.89 -1.81
N ARG A 55 -47.38 15.24 -0.65
CA ARG A 55 -46.29 15.43 0.30
C ARG A 55 -45.05 14.80 -0.31
N GLY A 56 -44.51 15.45 -1.35
CA GLY A 56 -43.13 15.23 -1.70
C GLY A 56 -42.33 15.50 -0.44
N THR A 57 -41.54 14.54 0.00
CA THR A 57 -40.58 14.70 1.10
C THR A 57 -39.50 15.68 0.63
N GLN A 58 -39.87 16.93 0.36
CA GLN A 58 -38.93 18.01 0.14
C GLN A 58 -38.27 18.23 1.50
N LEU A 59 -37.08 17.64 1.64
CA LEU A 59 -36.16 17.99 2.71
C LEU A 59 -36.08 19.50 2.77
N THR A 60 -36.35 20.08 3.94
CA THR A 60 -36.16 21.51 4.15
C THR A 60 -34.69 21.86 3.90
N PRO A 61 -34.36 23.10 3.52
CA PRO A 61 -32.97 23.53 3.35
C PRO A 61 -32.10 23.19 4.58
N GLU A 62 -32.65 23.33 5.79
CA GLU A 62 -31.98 23.01 7.06
C GLU A 62 -31.66 21.52 7.15
N ARG A 63 -32.63 20.64 6.84
CA ARG A 63 -32.42 19.19 6.89
C ARG A 63 -31.45 18.71 5.81
N ARG A 64 -31.41 19.38 4.65
CA ARG A 64 -30.40 19.10 3.61
C ARG A 64 -29.00 19.48 4.09
N ASN A 65 -28.83 20.67 4.68
CA ASN A 65 -27.56 21.13 5.23
C ASN A 65 -27.05 20.20 6.35
N GLU A 66 -27.92 19.75 7.24
CA GLU A 66 -27.57 18.80 8.31
C GLU A 66 -27.06 17.46 7.74
N LEU A 67 -27.72 16.93 6.69
CA LEU A 67 -27.30 15.70 6.03
C LEU A 67 -25.96 15.86 5.31
N ASP A 68 -25.73 17.00 4.68
CA ASP A 68 -24.48 17.28 3.99
C ASP A 68 -23.32 17.48 4.98
N LEU A 69 -23.56 18.12 6.13
CA LEU A 69 -22.58 18.23 7.21
C LEU A 69 -22.22 16.84 7.77
N LYS A 70 -23.22 16.00 8.08
CA LYS A 70 -22.99 14.62 8.53
C LYS A 70 -22.21 13.79 7.52
N ARG A 71 -22.48 13.95 6.22
CA ARG A 71 -21.72 13.28 5.16
C ARG A 71 -20.27 13.75 5.13
N GLN A 72 -20.04 15.06 5.23
CA GLN A 72 -18.69 15.62 5.27
C GLN A 72 -17.91 15.12 6.48
N GLU A 73 -18.53 15.07 7.66
CA GLU A 73 -17.92 14.52 8.88
C GLU A 73 -17.56 13.04 8.71
N GLN A 74 -18.49 12.23 8.19
CA GLN A 74 -18.23 10.81 7.92
C GLN A 74 -17.08 10.61 6.93
N GLN A 75 -17.04 11.41 5.86
CA GLN A 75 -15.95 11.36 4.88
C GLN A 75 -14.61 11.77 5.51
N ASN A 76 -14.60 12.80 6.35
CA ASN A 76 -13.41 13.24 7.05
C ASN A 76 -12.88 12.14 7.99
N ILE A 77 -13.75 11.54 8.81
CA ILE A 77 -13.38 10.43 9.69
C ILE A 77 -12.81 9.24 8.88
N GLN A 78 -13.44 8.90 7.76
CA GLN A 78 -12.95 7.84 6.87
C GLN A 78 -11.55 8.14 6.31
N GLN A 79 -11.30 9.39 5.90
CA GLN A 79 -9.98 9.83 5.42
C GLN A 79 -8.92 9.74 6.51
N LEU A 80 -9.21 10.19 7.73
CA LEU A 80 -8.29 10.11 8.87
C LEU A 80 -7.99 8.65 9.23
N GLN A 81 -9.01 7.79 9.25
CA GLN A 81 -8.81 6.34 9.47
C GLN A 81 -7.96 5.69 8.37
N GLN A 82 -8.12 6.12 7.12
CA GLN A 82 -7.26 5.65 6.03
C GLN A 82 -5.82 6.11 6.24
N HIS A 83 -5.61 7.36 6.64
CA HIS A 83 -4.28 7.87 6.93
C HIS A 83 -3.61 7.13 8.10
N LEU A 84 -4.38 6.77 9.13
CA LEU A 84 -3.89 5.96 10.25
C LEU A 84 -3.38 4.59 9.78
N ARG A 85 -4.15 3.91 8.93
CA ARG A 85 -3.73 2.64 8.32
C ARG A 85 -2.46 2.78 7.47
N GLN A 86 -2.29 3.90 6.78
CA GLN A 86 -1.07 4.17 6.00
C GLN A 86 0.15 4.35 6.90
N LEU A 87 0.00 5.02 8.05
CA LEU A 87 1.07 5.15 9.04
C LEU A 87 1.45 3.78 9.63
N ASP A 88 0.47 2.96 9.97
CA ASP A 88 0.71 1.59 10.46
C ASP A 88 1.48 0.74 9.43
N GLN A 89 1.08 0.83 8.16
CA GLN A 89 1.77 0.15 7.06
C GLN A 89 3.20 0.67 6.87
N ALA A 90 3.42 1.99 6.96
CA ALA A 90 4.75 2.58 6.85
C ALA A 90 5.67 2.15 7.99
N ILE A 91 5.17 2.12 9.24
CA ILE A 91 5.91 1.61 10.39
C ILE A 91 6.24 0.13 10.20
N SER A 92 5.26 -0.68 9.79
CA SER A 92 5.45 -2.12 9.56
C SER A 92 6.48 -2.41 8.47
N ALA A 93 6.49 -1.62 7.38
CA ALA A 93 7.45 -1.78 6.28
C ALA A 93 8.91 -1.54 6.69
N LEU A 94 9.14 -0.78 7.77
CA LEU A 94 10.47 -0.55 8.35
C LEU A 94 10.93 -1.68 9.30
N HIS A 95 10.15 -2.76 9.44
CA HIS A 95 10.55 -3.96 10.14
C HIS A 95 10.79 -5.09 9.14
N THR A 96 11.89 -5.81 9.28
CA THR A 96 12.14 -7.01 8.47
C THR A 96 12.44 -8.18 9.39
N PRO A 97 11.73 -9.32 9.25
CA PRO A 97 12.06 -10.52 10.00
C PRO A 97 13.49 -10.96 9.71
N LEU A 98 14.21 -11.39 10.76
CA LEU A 98 15.52 -12.00 10.62
C LEU A 98 15.47 -13.46 11.04
N THR A 99 16.42 -14.25 10.55
CA THR A 99 16.65 -15.61 11.02
C THR A 99 18.00 -15.69 11.71
N MET A 100 18.03 -16.25 12.91
CA MET A 100 19.28 -16.55 13.61
C MET A 100 19.74 -17.96 13.25
N ARG A 101 21.02 -18.13 12.90
CA ARG A 101 21.69 -19.43 12.84
C ARG A 101 23.04 -19.34 13.52
N GLY A 102 23.19 -20.05 14.65
CA GLY A 102 24.33 -19.83 15.54
C GLY A 102 24.39 -18.34 15.95
N ASN A 103 25.53 -17.70 15.73
CA ASN A 103 25.72 -16.28 16.02
C ASN A 103 25.50 -15.37 14.81
N SER A 104 25.01 -15.91 13.69
CA SER A 104 24.80 -15.15 12.46
C SER A 104 23.35 -14.68 12.34
N VAL A 105 23.19 -13.38 12.13
CA VAL A 105 21.93 -12.74 11.76
C VAL A 105 21.78 -12.86 10.25
N MET A 106 20.65 -13.41 9.79
CA MET A 106 20.37 -13.59 8.37
C MET A 106 19.13 -12.81 7.94
N LEU A 107 19.23 -12.16 6.78
CA LEU A 107 18.18 -11.33 6.20
C LEU A 107 17.81 -11.80 4.78
N PRO A 108 16.51 -11.76 4.43
CA PRO A 108 16.10 -11.98 3.06
C PRO A 108 16.57 -10.82 2.18
N VAL A 109 17.18 -11.15 1.05
CA VAL A 109 17.59 -10.20 0.03
C VAL A 109 17.05 -10.69 -1.31
N LYS A 110 16.41 -9.79 -2.04
CA LYS A 110 15.91 -10.10 -3.38
C LYS A 110 16.74 -9.36 -4.41
N VAL A 111 17.20 -10.10 -5.41
CA VAL A 111 18.00 -9.55 -6.51
C VAL A 111 17.24 -9.70 -7.82
N THR A 112 17.32 -8.68 -8.68
CA THR A 112 16.67 -8.66 -10.00
C THR A 112 17.70 -8.36 -11.09
N LEU A 113 17.66 -9.14 -12.17
CA LEU A 113 18.46 -8.93 -13.37
C LEU A 113 17.69 -9.38 -14.61
N GLN A 114 17.57 -8.50 -15.60
CA GLN A 114 16.86 -8.70 -16.86
C GLN A 114 15.45 -9.26 -16.67
N GLY A 115 14.71 -8.69 -15.71
CA GLY A 115 13.33 -9.11 -15.38
C GLY A 115 13.21 -10.43 -14.62
N ARG A 116 14.33 -11.13 -14.33
CA ARG A 116 14.33 -12.33 -13.48
C ARG A 116 14.74 -12.00 -12.06
N THR A 117 14.21 -12.75 -11.10
CA THR A 117 14.47 -12.53 -9.67
C THR A 117 15.02 -13.78 -8.99
N ALA A 118 15.94 -13.59 -8.05
CA ALA A 118 16.34 -14.61 -7.08
C ALA A 118 16.15 -14.06 -5.66
N ASN A 119 15.69 -14.91 -4.75
CA ASN A 119 15.60 -14.61 -3.32
C ASN A 119 16.75 -15.34 -2.63
N THR A 120 17.49 -14.61 -1.81
CA THR A 120 18.65 -15.12 -1.08
C THR A 120 18.49 -14.85 0.41
N LEU A 121 19.10 -15.68 1.24
CA LEU A 121 19.22 -15.48 2.68
C LEU A 121 20.68 -15.13 3.01
N MET A 122 20.92 -13.86 3.32
CA MET A 122 22.28 -13.29 3.44
C MET A 122 22.65 -13.08 4.91
N ILE A 123 23.91 -13.34 5.27
CA ILE A 123 24.42 -12.98 6.60
C ILE A 123 24.65 -11.47 6.65
N LEU A 124 24.17 -10.79 7.70
CA LEU A 124 24.58 -9.43 8.01
C LEU A 124 26.03 -9.47 8.52
N ASP A 125 26.96 -8.93 7.74
CA ASP A 125 28.40 -9.02 8.01
C ASP A 125 29.06 -7.63 7.98
N THR A 126 29.33 -7.09 9.16
CA THR A 126 30.02 -5.80 9.33
C THR A 126 31.53 -5.88 9.05
N GLY A 127 32.10 -7.10 8.96
CA GLY A 127 33.49 -7.33 8.57
C GLY A 127 33.70 -7.38 7.05
N ALA A 128 32.64 -7.58 6.27
CA ALA A 128 32.69 -7.59 4.82
C ALA A 128 32.62 -6.16 4.25
N SER A 129 33.60 -5.77 3.43
CA SER A 129 33.61 -4.46 2.77
C SER A 129 32.59 -4.33 1.63
N SER A 130 32.22 -5.45 1.00
CA SER A 130 31.27 -5.52 -0.11
C SER A 130 30.24 -6.61 0.12
N THR A 131 29.08 -6.47 -0.50
CA THR A 131 28.05 -7.50 -0.56
C THR A 131 28.48 -8.60 -1.52
N VAL A 132 28.47 -9.85 -1.05
CA VAL A 132 28.98 -11.03 -1.76
C VAL A 132 27.89 -12.06 -1.89
N PHE A 133 27.59 -12.50 -3.11
CA PHE A 133 26.67 -13.62 -3.36
C PHE A 133 27.42 -14.90 -3.70
N HIS A 134 26.88 -16.04 -3.29
CA HIS A 134 27.33 -17.34 -3.79
C HIS A 134 26.74 -17.59 -5.19
N ARG A 135 27.59 -17.98 -6.15
CA ARG A 135 27.18 -18.11 -7.56
C ARG A 135 26.03 -19.11 -7.75
N ASP A 136 26.05 -20.23 -7.04
CA ASP A 136 25.05 -21.30 -7.17
C ASP A 136 23.63 -20.80 -6.84
N LYS A 137 23.51 -19.87 -5.89
CA LYS A 137 22.22 -19.27 -5.47
C LYS A 137 21.64 -18.32 -6.50
N LEU A 138 22.46 -17.84 -7.42
CA LEU A 138 22.04 -16.95 -8.49
C LEU A 138 21.85 -17.66 -9.84
N SER A 139 21.95 -18.99 -9.88
CA SER A 139 21.92 -19.82 -11.09
C SER A 139 20.73 -19.60 -12.05
N ARG A 140 19.61 -19.04 -11.56
CA ARG A 140 18.41 -18.72 -12.37
C ARG A 140 18.53 -17.38 -13.13
N LEU A 141 19.48 -16.55 -12.75
CA LEU A 141 19.70 -15.23 -13.34
C LEU A 141 20.72 -15.31 -14.48
N PRO A 142 20.55 -14.54 -15.56
CA PRO A 142 21.47 -14.51 -16.69
C PRO A 142 22.68 -13.64 -16.35
N ILE A 143 23.48 -14.07 -15.37
CA ILE A 143 24.59 -13.28 -14.84
C ILE A 143 25.80 -13.38 -15.75
N ASP A 144 26.22 -12.23 -16.27
CA ASP A 144 27.49 -12.06 -16.96
C ASP A 144 28.56 -11.52 -15.99
N ALA A 145 29.06 -12.40 -15.10
CA ALA A 145 30.02 -12.04 -14.07
C ALA A 145 31.43 -11.94 -14.68
N ARG A 146 32.19 -10.89 -14.31
CA ARG A 146 33.57 -10.68 -14.76
C ARG A 146 34.55 -10.85 -13.59
N PRO A 147 35.75 -11.43 -13.80
CA PRO A 147 36.77 -11.48 -12.77
C PRO A 147 37.03 -10.08 -12.18
N SER A 148 37.09 -9.99 -10.86
CA SER A 148 37.24 -8.73 -10.12
C SER A 148 38.41 -8.72 -9.14
N GLY A 149 39.14 -9.83 -9.01
CA GLY A 149 40.30 -9.96 -8.13
C GLY A 149 40.18 -11.16 -7.20
N TYR A 150 40.80 -11.07 -6.03
CA TYR A 150 40.79 -12.13 -5.02
C TYR A 150 40.30 -11.58 -3.67
N ALA A 151 39.62 -12.41 -2.89
CA ALA A 151 39.28 -12.14 -1.51
C ALA A 151 40.02 -13.13 -0.60
N GLN A 152 40.48 -12.66 0.55
CA GLN A 152 41.03 -13.52 1.59
C GLN A 152 39.92 -13.88 2.57
N VAL A 153 39.66 -15.17 2.75
CA VAL A 153 38.69 -15.65 3.74
C VAL A 153 39.34 -15.82 5.12
N ALA A 154 38.54 -16.04 6.16
CA ALA A 154 39.02 -16.15 7.54
C ALA A 154 40.03 -17.30 7.76
N SER A 155 40.02 -18.34 6.92
CA SER A 155 41.03 -19.41 6.93
C SER A 155 42.40 -18.97 6.40
N GLY A 156 42.48 -17.80 5.76
CA GLY A 156 43.68 -17.28 5.09
C GLY A 156 43.73 -17.60 3.60
N ASP A 157 42.84 -18.46 3.09
CA ASP A 157 42.79 -18.84 1.68
C ASP A 157 42.39 -17.66 0.79
N LEU A 158 42.94 -17.62 -0.42
CA LEU A 158 42.55 -16.68 -1.47
C LEU A 158 41.52 -17.32 -2.39
N ILE A 159 40.36 -16.69 -2.51
CA ILE A 159 39.30 -17.08 -3.43
C ILE A 159 39.21 -16.09 -4.57
N GLU A 160 39.06 -16.57 -5.81
CA GLU A 160 38.76 -15.70 -6.94
C GLU A 160 37.38 -15.08 -6.76
N THR A 161 37.27 -13.79 -7.08
CA THR A 161 36.03 -13.03 -7.02
C THR A 161 35.63 -12.57 -8.40
N PHE A 162 34.33 -12.52 -8.61
CA PHE A 162 33.72 -11.96 -9.78
C PHE A 162 32.81 -10.80 -9.40
N SER A 163 32.50 -9.95 -10.35
CA SER A 163 31.55 -8.87 -10.15
C SER A 163 30.53 -8.82 -11.27
N ALA A 164 29.28 -8.52 -10.90
CA ALA A 164 28.19 -8.29 -11.83
C ALA A 164 27.39 -7.06 -11.42
N ARG A 165 26.76 -6.42 -12.40
CA ARG A 165 25.78 -5.36 -12.17
C ARG A 165 24.38 -5.95 -12.21
N PHE A 166 23.59 -5.65 -11.19
CA PHE A 166 22.18 -6.04 -11.09
C PHE A 166 21.29 -4.87 -11.49
N ASP A 167 20.07 -5.15 -11.94
CA ASP A 167 19.07 -4.10 -12.14
C ASP A 167 18.63 -3.54 -10.79
N ARG A 168 18.48 -4.45 -9.81
CA ARG A 168 17.98 -4.10 -8.48
C ARG A 168 18.42 -5.09 -7.41
N ILE A 169 18.71 -4.58 -6.22
CA ILE A 169 18.81 -5.36 -4.98
C ILE A 169 17.83 -4.75 -3.96
N GLU A 170 17.00 -5.58 -3.34
CA GLU A 170 15.96 -5.20 -2.38
C GLU A 170 16.28 -5.85 -1.02
N ILE A 171 16.43 -5.04 0.03
CA ILE A 171 16.79 -5.45 1.39
C ILE A 171 15.88 -4.70 2.36
N GLY A 172 14.92 -5.40 2.97
CA GLY A 172 13.86 -4.76 3.76
C GLY A 172 13.14 -3.66 2.95
N PRO A 173 13.02 -2.42 3.47
CA PRO A 173 12.38 -1.31 2.76
C PRO A 173 13.27 -0.70 1.68
N TYR A 174 14.55 -1.06 1.63
CA TYR A 174 15.53 -0.42 0.75
C TYR A 174 15.57 -1.09 -0.60
N ARG A 175 15.53 -0.26 -1.63
CA ARG A 175 15.70 -0.65 -3.03
C ARG A 175 16.92 0.07 -3.60
N ILE A 176 17.88 -0.71 -4.07
CA ILE A 176 19.10 -0.20 -4.70
C ILE A 176 19.03 -0.51 -6.18
N ASP A 177 18.97 0.52 -7.03
CA ASP A 177 18.91 0.36 -8.48
C ASP A 177 20.32 0.39 -9.10
N GLY A 178 20.59 -0.53 -10.03
CA GLY A 178 21.87 -0.64 -10.72
C GLY A 178 23.10 -1.00 -9.86
N PRO A 179 23.02 -1.71 -8.72
CA PRO A 179 24.17 -1.96 -7.87
C PRO A 179 25.14 -2.95 -8.51
N ARG A 180 26.42 -2.81 -8.16
CA ARG A 180 27.45 -3.81 -8.43
C ARG A 180 27.67 -4.61 -7.15
N ALA A 181 27.71 -5.94 -7.26
CA ALA A 181 28.01 -6.81 -6.13
C ALA A 181 29.06 -7.85 -6.52
N SER A 182 29.73 -8.40 -5.51
CA SER A 182 30.73 -9.45 -5.64
C SER A 182 30.03 -10.81 -5.71
N ILE A 183 30.63 -11.74 -6.44
CA ILE A 183 30.15 -13.12 -6.63
C ILE A 183 31.34 -14.05 -6.43
N ILE A 184 31.15 -15.12 -5.66
CA ILE A 184 32.17 -16.12 -5.40
C ILE A 184 31.65 -17.53 -5.68
N ASP A 185 32.56 -18.41 -6.05
CA ASP A 185 32.31 -19.85 -6.17
C ASP A 185 32.57 -20.52 -4.82
N PHE A 186 31.61 -20.36 -3.90
CA PHE A 186 31.71 -20.90 -2.55
C PHE A 186 31.44 -22.41 -2.53
N GLN A 187 32.39 -23.20 -2.02
CA GLN A 187 32.28 -24.67 -1.92
C GLN A 187 32.04 -25.18 -0.48
N GLY A 188 31.65 -24.31 0.45
CA GLY A 188 31.36 -24.69 1.84
C GLY A 188 29.92 -25.17 2.05
N ALA A 189 29.69 -25.93 3.12
CA ALA A 189 28.35 -26.39 3.56
C ALA A 189 27.50 -25.28 4.22
N GLY A 190 27.83 -24.01 3.96
CA GLY A 190 27.18 -22.86 4.58
C GLY A 190 25.71 -22.77 4.19
N ALA A 191 24.83 -22.64 5.18
CA ALA A 191 23.38 -22.54 4.95
C ALA A 191 22.89 -21.11 4.67
N HIS A 192 23.75 -20.29 4.08
CA HIS A 192 23.48 -18.92 3.65
C HIS A 192 23.90 -18.74 2.20
N ASP A 193 23.36 -17.70 1.60
CA ASP A 193 23.49 -17.44 0.16
C ASP A 193 24.50 -16.34 -0.15
N GLY A 194 25.14 -15.80 0.90
CA GLY A 194 26.16 -14.78 0.80
C GLY A 194 26.30 -13.93 2.06
N LEU A 195 27.01 -12.81 1.90
CA LEU A 195 27.28 -11.80 2.92
C LEU A 195 26.70 -10.46 2.47
N LEU A 196 25.98 -9.79 3.37
CA LEU A 196 25.53 -8.42 3.22
C LEU A 196 26.55 -7.51 3.91
N GLY A 197 27.30 -6.76 3.09
CA GLY A 197 28.49 -6.04 3.55
C GLY A 197 28.25 -4.56 3.84
N MET A 198 29.34 -3.91 4.24
CA MET A 198 29.41 -2.49 4.60
C MET A 198 29.19 -1.55 3.43
N ASP A 199 29.21 -2.02 2.18
CA ASP A 199 28.79 -1.23 1.02
C ASP A 199 27.32 -0.83 1.09
N PHE A 200 26.46 -1.67 1.68
CA PHE A 200 25.08 -1.37 2.03
C PHE A 200 24.94 -0.89 3.48
N LEU A 201 25.44 -1.67 4.45
CA LEU A 201 25.12 -1.49 5.88
C LEU A 201 25.49 -0.10 6.41
N ARG A 202 26.56 0.52 5.88
CA ARG A 202 26.98 1.88 6.31
C ARG A 202 26.07 3.02 5.84
N ARG A 203 25.11 2.73 4.96
CA ARG A 203 24.24 3.74 4.33
C ARG A 203 22.86 3.80 4.95
N VAL A 204 22.57 2.88 5.86
CA VAL A 204 21.25 2.70 6.47
C VAL A 204 21.40 2.67 7.97
N ASP A 205 20.49 3.32 8.67
CA ASP A 205 20.37 3.19 10.11
C ASP A 205 19.54 1.96 10.43
N TYR A 206 20.03 1.15 11.37
CA TYR A 206 19.32 -0.05 11.80
C TYR A 206 19.59 -0.42 13.25
N ARG A 207 18.64 -1.13 13.85
CA ARG A 207 18.78 -1.80 15.14
C ARG A 207 18.32 -3.25 15.00
N ILE A 208 19.03 -4.16 15.64
CA ILE A 208 18.62 -5.56 15.73
C ILE A 208 17.82 -5.75 17.02
N ASP A 209 16.64 -6.36 16.89
CA ASP A 209 15.78 -6.73 17.98
C ASP A 209 15.70 -8.26 18.04
N PHE A 210 16.51 -8.86 18.90
CA PHE A 210 16.64 -10.32 19.00
C PHE A 210 15.40 -10.98 19.61
N ASP A 211 14.76 -10.31 20.57
CA ASP A 211 13.55 -10.83 21.24
C ASP A 211 12.40 -10.94 20.25
N ALA A 212 12.23 -9.93 19.40
CA ALA A 212 11.23 -9.93 18.34
C ALA A 212 11.71 -10.58 17.02
N SER A 213 12.95 -11.07 16.96
CA SER A 213 13.57 -11.65 15.76
C SER A 213 13.38 -10.79 14.50
N GLN A 214 13.72 -9.51 14.61
CA GLN A 214 13.58 -8.55 13.51
C GLN A 214 14.71 -7.52 13.48
N ILE A 215 14.98 -7.01 12.29
CA ILE A 215 15.74 -5.77 12.10
C ILE A 215 14.76 -4.61 11.97
N ILE A 216 15.10 -3.53 12.63
CA ILE A 216 14.36 -2.27 12.69
C ILE A 216 15.16 -1.28 11.87
N TRP A 217 14.63 -0.89 10.73
CA TRP A 217 15.24 0.08 9.82
C TRP A 217 14.81 1.48 10.22
N ASP A 218 15.76 2.42 10.20
CA ASP A 218 15.53 3.83 10.51
C ASP A 218 14.69 4.05 11.79
N PRO A 219 15.26 3.75 12.98
CA PRO A 219 14.55 3.90 14.25
C PRO A 219 14.02 5.32 14.49
N THR A 220 14.73 6.34 13.98
CA THR A 220 14.31 7.74 14.06
C THR A 220 13.03 7.96 13.27
N ARG A 221 12.96 7.49 12.02
CA ARG A 221 11.75 7.58 11.22
C ARG A 221 10.58 6.83 11.82
N ILE A 222 10.82 5.67 12.42
CA ILE A 222 9.76 4.94 13.15
C ILE A 222 9.23 5.78 14.32
N ALA A 223 10.10 6.46 15.07
CA ALA A 223 9.67 7.32 16.17
C ALA A 223 8.79 8.47 15.67
N GLU A 224 9.17 9.13 14.58
CA GLU A 224 8.36 10.18 13.93
C GLU A 224 6.98 9.67 13.49
N LEU A 225 6.94 8.53 12.79
CA LEU A 225 5.69 7.94 12.32
C LEU A 225 4.79 7.51 13.48
N LYS A 226 5.37 6.99 14.56
CA LYS A 226 4.62 6.64 15.79
C LYS A 226 4.03 7.88 16.44
N GLN A 227 4.75 9.01 16.47
CA GLN A 227 4.20 10.25 17.00
C GLN A 227 3.04 10.76 16.14
N GLN A 228 3.21 10.79 14.81
CA GLN A 228 2.13 11.16 13.88
C GLN A 228 0.89 10.28 14.04
N ARG A 229 1.09 8.99 14.27
CA ARG A 229 0.02 8.02 14.52
C ARG A 229 -0.76 8.36 15.79
N VAL A 230 -0.06 8.65 16.89
CA VAL A 230 -0.67 9.05 18.18
C VAL A 230 -1.47 10.34 18.03
N ASP A 231 -0.90 11.36 17.38
CA ASP A 231 -1.55 12.66 17.17
C ASP A 231 -2.83 12.50 16.33
N LEU A 232 -2.78 11.65 15.30
CA LEU A 232 -3.92 11.36 14.44
C LEU A 232 -5.01 10.56 15.17
N GLU A 233 -4.64 9.59 16.00
CA GLU A 233 -5.59 8.87 16.84
C GLU A 233 -6.33 9.81 17.79
N ALA A 234 -5.60 10.72 18.45
CA ALA A 234 -6.19 11.73 19.32
C ALA A 234 -7.17 12.65 18.55
N ALA A 235 -6.81 13.06 17.33
CA ALA A 235 -7.68 13.86 16.47
C ALA A 235 -8.96 13.11 16.08
N ILE A 236 -8.86 11.81 15.76
CA ILE A 236 -10.04 10.98 15.45
C ILE A 236 -10.94 10.89 16.69
N VAL A 237 -10.40 10.55 17.86
CA VAL A 237 -11.17 10.44 19.11
C VAL A 237 -11.92 11.73 19.40
N ALA A 238 -11.24 12.88 19.37
CA ALA A 238 -11.85 14.19 19.61
C ALA A 238 -13.01 14.51 18.65
N LEU A 239 -12.89 14.13 17.37
CA LEU A 239 -13.98 14.30 16.40
C LEU A 239 -15.16 13.37 16.68
N THR A 240 -14.90 12.12 17.05
CA THR A 240 -15.96 11.16 17.40
C THR A 240 -16.72 11.59 18.65
N ASP A 241 -16.02 12.06 19.69
CA ASP A 241 -16.65 12.52 20.94
C ASP A 241 -17.49 13.78 20.72
N ALA A 242 -17.02 14.72 19.89
CA ALA A 242 -17.77 15.90 19.49
C ALA A 242 -19.09 15.54 18.77
N THR A 243 -19.11 14.47 17.97
CA THR A 243 -20.33 14.01 17.27
C THR A 243 -21.31 13.22 18.14
N GLN A 244 -20.91 12.76 19.33
CA GLN A 244 -21.73 11.94 20.23
C GLN A 244 -22.40 12.72 21.36
N THR A 245 -22.08 14.01 21.55
CA THR A 245 -22.69 14.83 22.59
C THR A 245 -24.08 15.30 22.10
N PRO A 246 -25.20 14.86 22.70
CA PRO A 246 -26.51 15.36 22.34
C PRO A 246 -26.71 16.75 22.96
N GLU A 247 -27.07 17.75 22.16
CA GLU A 247 -27.81 18.92 22.65
C GLU A 247 -29.21 18.52 23.14
#